data_AF-A0A3C1CJ34-F1
#
_entry.id   AF-A0A3C1CJ34-F1
#
_cell.length_a   1.000
_cell.length_b   1.000
_cell.length_c   1.000
_cell.angle_alpha   90.00
_cell.angle_beta   90.00
_cell.angle_gamma   90.00
#
_symmetry.space_group_name_H-M   'P 1'
#
loop_
_entity.id
_entity.type
_entity.pdbx_description
1 polymer ?
#
loop_
_entity_poly.entity_id
_entity_poly.type
_entity_poly.pdbx_seq_one_letter_code
_entity_poly.pdbx_strand_id
1 'polypeptide(L)'
;SAALILFLAFASLASAPITDIKVLATGLGVGILLDATVVRALLVPALVALLGRWNWWMPGPLGRIARIPSVPPESLTTIGSGSPDRAPLPAGVGAD
;
A
#
# COMPACT_ATOMS: atom_id res chain seq x y z
N SER A 1 -4.51 14.59 0.87
CA SER A 1 -4.83 13.89 -0.39
C SER A 1 -4.08 14.52 -1.57
N ALA A 2 -3.00 13.88 -2.04
CA ALA A 2 -2.15 14.42 -3.12
C ALA A 2 -2.83 14.45 -4.52
N ALA A 3 -3.81 13.57 -4.75
CA ALA A 3 -4.54 13.51 -6.03
C ALA A 3 -5.50 14.70 -6.24
N LEU A 4 -6.15 15.18 -5.18
CA LEU A 4 -7.09 16.31 -5.25
C LEU A 4 -6.38 17.63 -5.56
N ILE A 5 -5.21 17.87 -4.97
CA ILE A 5 -4.41 19.07 -5.24
C ILE A 5 -3.89 19.11 -6.68
N LEU A 6 -3.53 17.96 -7.26
CA LEU A 6 -3.12 17.87 -8.68
C LEU A 6 -4.28 18.16 -9.64
N PHE A 7 -5.48 17.65 -9.33
CA PHE A 7 -6.70 17.92 -10.11
C PHE A 7 -7.09 19.41 -10.09
N LEU A 8 -7.08 20.05 -8.91
CA LEU A 8 -7.37 21.49 -8.79
C LEU A 8 -6.33 22.36 -9.51
N ALA A 9 -5.05 21.98 -9.49
CA ALA A 9 -3.99 22.72 -10.17
C ALA A 9 -4.17 22.73 -11.70
N PHE A 10 -4.53 21.60 -12.31
CA PHE A 10 -4.76 21.52 -13.75
C PHE A 10 -6.09 22.13 -14.19
N ALA A 11 -7.15 22.04 -13.37
CA ALA A 11 -8.41 22.75 -13.61
C ALA A 11 -8.22 24.28 -13.59
N SER A 12 -7.37 24.80 -12.68
CA SER A 12 -7.01 26.22 -12.62
C SER A 12 -6.23 26.67 -13.86
N LEU A 13 -5.26 25.87 -14.31
CA LEU A 13 -4.47 26.15 -15.51
C LEU A 13 -5.33 26.13 -16.80
N ALA A 14 -6.41 25.35 -16.83
CA ALA A 14 -7.35 25.29 -17.94
C ALA A 14 -8.20 26.56 -18.15
N SER A 15 -8.26 27.44 -17.15
CA SER A 15 -9.05 28.67 -17.19
C SER A 15 -8.30 29.85 -17.85
N ALA A 16 -7.06 29.64 -18.31
CA ALA A 16 -6.28 30.70 -18.93
C ALA A 16 -6.81 31.05 -20.34
N PRO A 17 -6.93 32.35 -20.71
CA PRO A 17 -7.60 32.82 -21.93
C PRO A 17 -6.78 32.64 -23.23
N ILE A 18 -5.72 31.84 -23.22
CA ILE A 18 -4.85 31.57 -24.37
C ILE A 18 -5.29 30.24 -24.98
N THR A 19 -5.72 30.25 -26.25
CA THR A 19 -6.31 29.08 -26.92
C THR A 19 -5.42 27.83 -26.85
N ASP A 20 -4.11 28.00 -26.96
CA ASP A 20 -3.14 26.90 -26.85
C ASP A 20 -3.14 26.26 -25.45
N ILE A 21 -3.23 27.09 -24.40
CA ILE A 21 -3.30 26.62 -23.00
C ILE A 21 -4.62 25.88 -22.75
N LYS A 22 -5.73 26.36 -23.33
CA LYS A 22 -7.03 25.70 -23.19
C LYS A 22 -7.03 24.30 -23.79
N VAL A 23 -6.44 24.10 -24.98
CA VAL A 23 -6.33 22.77 -25.60
C VAL A 23 -5.47 21.84 -24.75
N LEU A 24 -4.28 22.31 -24.33
CA LEU A 24 -3.38 21.53 -23.48
C LEU A 24 -4.02 21.13 -22.16
N ALA A 25 -4.69 22.06 -21.49
CA ALA A 25 -5.29 21.82 -20.19
C ALA A 25 -6.54 20.92 -20.26
N THR A 26 -7.32 21.02 -21.33
CA THR A 26 -8.46 20.12 -21.56
C THR A 26 -7.98 18.69 -21.81
N GLY A 27 -6.94 18.51 -22.65
CA GLY A 27 -6.34 17.20 -22.89
C GLY A 27 -5.74 16.58 -21.63
N LEU A 28 -5.09 17.41 -20.80
CA LEU A 28 -4.51 16.99 -19.54
C LEU A 28 -5.56 16.60 -18.49
N GLY A 29 -6.66 17.36 -18.40
CA GLY A 29 -7.80 17.02 -17.54
C GLY A 29 -8.44 15.68 -17.91
N VAL A 30 -8.64 15.43 -19.21
CA VAL A 30 -9.14 14.13 -19.71
C VAL A 30 -8.14 13.00 -19.42
N GLY A 31 -6.84 13.25 -19.63
CA GLY A 31 -5.78 12.27 -19.34
C GLY A 31 -5.74 11.86 -17.87
N ILE A 32 -5.90 12.81 -16.94
CA ILE A 32 -5.95 12.51 -15.50
C ILE A 32 -7.21 11.72 -15.14
N LEU A 33 -8.36 12.06 -15.73
CA LEU A 33 -9.60 11.31 -15.50
C LEU A 33 -9.46 9.86 -15.99
N LEU A 34 -8.84 9.65 -17.15
CA LEU A 34 -8.57 8.33 -17.71
C LEU A 34 -7.57 7.54 -16.87
N ASP A 35 -6.49 8.16 -16.37
CA ASP A 35 -5.53 7.49 -15.48
C ASP A 35 -6.17 7.08 -14.15
N ALA A 36 -6.93 7.99 -13.54
CA ALA A 36 -7.60 7.71 -12.27
C ALA A 36 -8.67 6.62 -12.37
N THR A 37 -9.32 6.48 -13.54
CA THR A 37 -10.39 5.49 -13.75
C THR A 37 -9.86 4.23 -14.42
N VAL A 38 -9.40 4.30 -15.66
CA VAL A 38 -8.99 3.13 -16.45
C VAL A 38 -7.69 2.55 -15.91
N VAL A 39 -6.65 3.38 -15.75
CA VAL A 39 -5.34 2.87 -15.34
C VAL A 39 -5.40 2.36 -13.91
N ARG A 40 -5.88 3.18 -12.96
CA ARG A 40 -5.87 2.79 -11.54
C ARG A 40 -6.95 1.78 -11.15
N ALA A 41 -8.17 1.87 -11.70
CA ALA A 41 -9.23 0.96 -11.28
C ALA A 41 -9.22 -0.37 -12.04
N LEU A 42 -8.61 -0.44 -13.23
CA LEU A 42 -8.59 -1.66 -14.04
C LEU A 42 -7.16 -2.14 -14.32
N LEU A 43 -6.33 -1.29 -14.91
CA LEU A 43 -5.02 -1.72 -15.43
C LEU A 43 -4.06 -2.12 -14.30
N VAL A 44 -3.96 -1.31 -13.24
CA VAL A 44 -3.14 -1.59 -12.06
C VAL A 44 -3.57 -2.89 -11.36
N PRO A 45 -4.84 -3.09 -10.95
CA PRO A 45 -5.25 -4.33 -10.30
C PRO A 45 -5.12 -5.55 -11.22
N ALA A 46 -5.40 -5.42 -12.52
CA ALA A 46 -5.17 -6.49 -13.49
C ALA A 46 -3.68 -6.86 -13.58
N LEU A 47 -2.78 -5.86 -13.61
CA LEU A 47 -1.34 -6.08 -13.67
C LEU A 47 -0.80 -6.67 -12.37
N VAL A 48 -1.29 -6.21 -11.21
CA VAL A 48 -0.97 -6.78 -9.89
C VAL A 48 -1.45 -8.23 -9.80
N ALA A 49 -2.63 -8.54 -10.32
CA ALA A 49 -3.15 -9.91 -10.38
C ALA A 49 -2.34 -10.79 -11.34
N LEU A 50 -1.93 -10.26 -12.50
CA LEU A 50 -1.16 -10.98 -13.52
C LEU A 50 0.29 -11.26 -13.07
N LEU A 51 0.96 -10.26 -12.51
CA LEU A 51 2.34 -10.36 -12.04
C LEU A 51 2.42 -11.06 -10.66
N GLY A 52 1.37 -10.96 -9.84
CA GLY A 52 1.22 -11.69 -8.58
C GLY A 52 2.48 -11.66 -7.70
N ARG A 53 3.12 -12.82 -7.53
CA ARG A 53 4.33 -12.99 -6.71
C ARG A 53 5.54 -12.19 -7.21
N TRP A 54 5.62 -11.89 -8.50
CA TRP A 54 6.69 -11.06 -9.06
C TRP A 54 6.52 -9.58 -8.69
N ASN A 55 5.28 -9.08 -8.56
CA ASN A 55 5.02 -7.72 -8.09
C ASN A 55 5.41 -7.52 -6.62
N TRP A 56 5.31 -8.59 -5.83
CA TRP A 56 5.66 -8.60 -4.40
C TRP A 56 7.06 -9.16 -4.12
N TRP A 57 7.90 -9.34 -5.15
CA TRP A 57 9.26 -9.81 -4.93
C TRP A 57 10.09 -8.70 -4.29
N MET A 58 10.28 -8.82 -2.98
CA MET A 58 11.19 -7.97 -2.23
C MET A 58 12.57 -8.63 -2.24
N PRO A 59 13.56 -8.09 -3.00
CA PRO A 59 14.88 -8.69 -3.05
C PRO A 59 15.52 -8.59 -1.65
N GLY A 60 16.11 -9.71 -1.20
CA GLY A 60 16.66 -9.89 0.16
C GLY A 60 17.44 -8.72 0.78
N PRO A 61 18.27 -7.94 0.05
CA PRO A 61 18.95 -6.78 0.65
C PRO A 61 18.01 -5.63 1.05
N LEU A 62 16.89 -5.43 0.35
CA LEU A 62 15.90 -4.38 0.68
C LEU A 62 15.11 -4.70 1.96
N GLY A 63 14.85 -5.98 2.23
CA GLY A 63 14.22 -6.41 3.50
C GLY A 63 15.06 -6.08 4.73
N ARG A 64 16.40 -6.14 4.59
CA ARG A 64 17.34 -5.80 5.67
C ARG A 64 17.38 -4.29 5.96
N ILE A 65 17.27 -3.46 4.92
CA ILE A 65 17.23 -1.99 5.05
C ILE A 65 15.91 -1.53 5.68
N ALA A 66 14.80 -2.15 5.29
CA ALA A 66 13.48 -1.86 5.82
C ALA A 66 13.27 -2.33 7.28
N ARG A 67 14.28 -2.94 7.92
CA ARG A 67 14.24 -3.51 9.28
C ARG A 67 12.97 -4.30 9.56
N ILE A 68 12.50 -5.08 8.58
CA ILE A 68 11.33 -5.93 8.79
C ILE A 68 11.78 -7.05 9.73
N PRO A 69 11.21 -7.18 10.93
CA PRO A 69 11.55 -8.28 11.82
C PRO A 69 11.14 -9.58 11.13
N SER A 70 12.11 -10.43 10.81
CA SER A 70 11.84 -11.79 10.34
C SER A 70 11.24 -12.55 11.51
N VAL A 71 9.92 -12.71 11.53
CA VAL A 71 9.21 -13.51 12.53
C VAL A 71 9.62 -14.97 12.32
N PRO A 72 10.34 -15.61 13.28
CA PRO A 72 10.75 -17.00 13.13
C PRO A 72 9.52 -17.91 13.05
N PRO A 73 9.52 -18.96 12.20
CA PRO A 73 8.36 -19.82 11.98
C PRO A 73 7.74 -20.42 13.25
N GLU A 74 8.56 -20.65 14.29
CA GLU A 74 8.15 -21.23 15.58
C GLU A 74 7.16 -20.36 16.36
N SER A 75 7.22 -19.04 16.17
CA SER A 75 6.32 -18.09 16.84
C SER A 75 4.90 -18.08 16.25
N LEU A 76 4.75 -18.50 14.99
CA LEU A 76 3.45 -18.64 14.33
C LEU A 76 2.74 -19.95 14.72
N THR A 77 3.51 -20.99 15.05
CA THR A 77 2.98 -22.27 15.55
C THR A 77 2.40 -22.14 16.96
N THR A 78 2.97 -21.25 17.78
CA THR A 78 2.57 -21.06 19.19
C THR A 78 1.24 -20.32 19.35
N ILE A 79 0.89 -19.43 18.42
CA ILE A 79 -0.37 -18.65 18.44
C ILE A 79 -1.58 -19.53 18.06
N GLY A 80 -1.37 -20.57 17.24
CA GLY A 80 -2.41 -21.52 16.83
C GLY A 80 -2.63 -22.66 17.83
N SER A 81 -1.62 -23.02 18.62
CA SER A 81 -1.76 -23.98 19.72
C SER A 81 -2.20 -23.27 21.00
N GLY A 82 -3.41 -22.72 20.99
CA GLY A 82 -4.03 -22.15 22.19
C GLY A 82 -4.27 -23.23 23.25
N SER A 83 -3.25 -23.52 24.07
CA SER A 83 -3.48 -24.06 25.41
C SER A 83 -3.79 -22.87 26.32
N PRO A 84 -5.01 -22.72 26.85
CA PRO A 84 -5.40 -21.56 27.66
C PRO A 84 -4.68 -21.47 29.02
N ASP A 85 -3.79 -22.41 29.33
CA ASP A 85 -3.40 -22.75 30.69
C ASP A 85 -1.90 -22.53 30.98
N ARG A 86 -1.43 -21.29 30.77
CA ARG A 86 -0.21 -20.79 31.41
C ARG A 86 -0.39 -19.34 31.84
N ALA A 87 -1.16 -19.14 32.90
CA ALA A 87 -0.86 -18.04 33.81
C ALA A 87 0.44 -18.41 34.57
N PRO A 88 1.42 -17.51 34.72
CA PRO A 88 2.54 -17.75 35.63
C PRO A 88 1.99 -17.91 37.04
N LEU A 89 2.10 -19.11 37.62
CA LEU A 89 1.80 -19.30 39.04
C LEU A 89 2.71 -18.35 39.83
N PRO A 90 2.18 -17.46 40.68
CA PRO A 90 3.02 -16.69 41.58
C PRO A 90 3.80 -17.69 42.45
N ALA A 91 5.12 -17.63 42.35
CA ALA A 91 6.01 -18.42 43.18
C ALA A 91 5.86 -17.95 44.64
N GLY A 92 5.03 -18.66 45.41
CA GLY A 92 4.84 -18.38 46.83
C GLY A 92 3.52 -18.88 47.41
N VAL A 93 3.37 -20.20 47.60
CA VAL A 93 2.50 -20.81 48.62
C VAL A 93 3.25 -22.04 49.15
N GLY A 94 3.66 -22.01 50.42
CA GLY A 94 4.65 -22.91 51.03
C GLY A 94 4.15 -24.29 51.43
N ALA A 95 5.09 -25.19 51.71
CA ALA A 95 4.93 -26.37 52.56
C ALA A 95 6.29 -27.03 52.91
N ASP A 96 7.13 -26.32 53.67
CA ASP A 96 8.12 -26.89 54.62
C ASP A 96 8.75 -25.78 55.49
#